data_AF-U3CPP3-F1
#
_entry.id   AF-U3CPP3-F1
#
_cell.length_a   1.000
_cell.length_b   1.000
_cell.length_c   1.000
_cell.angle_alpha   90.00
_cell.angle_beta   90.00
_cell.angle_gamma   90.00
#
_symmetry.space_group_name_H-M   'P 1'
#
loop_
_entity.id
_entity.type
_entity.pdbx_description
1 polymer ?
#
loop_
_entity_poly.entity_id
_entity_poly.type
_entity_poly.pdbx_seq_one_letter_code
_entity_poly.pdbx_strand_id
1 'polypeptide(L)'
;MSPTQEFIVATSSYRANAGKFAGTGMGHVILEQPFEVRNILADYLETSSKKGLIRTAADHNWSIAPINSKHDLDILFQTSNTKDAMSFIQKYQTHKVTPTNKDNEYGLGIYKIDLSK
;
A
#
# COMPACT_ATOMS: atom_id res chain seq x y z
N MET A 1 15.50 -2.11 -16.11
CA MET A 1 16.48 -1.65 -15.09
C MET A 1 17.60 -2.67 -15.05
N SER A 2 18.85 -2.23 -14.86
CA SER A 2 19.97 -3.17 -14.69
C SER A 2 19.89 -3.79 -13.29
N PRO A 3 20.12 -5.11 -13.12
CA PRO A 3 20.19 -5.76 -11.81
C PRO A 3 21.27 -5.19 -10.88
N THR A 4 22.27 -4.50 -11.45
CA THR A 4 23.40 -3.91 -10.72
C THR A 4 23.25 -2.40 -10.49
N GLN A 5 22.10 -1.82 -10.87
CA GLN A 5 21.89 -0.38 -10.71
C GLN A 5 21.66 -0.03 -9.24
N GLU A 6 22.39 0.96 -8.74
CA GLU A 6 22.20 1.49 -7.39
C GLU A 6 21.14 2.60 -7.40
N PHE A 7 20.40 2.70 -6.29
CA PHE A 7 19.33 3.68 -6.11
C PHE A 7 19.45 4.32 -4.73
N ILE A 8 19.17 5.62 -4.67
CA ILE A 8 18.92 6.31 -3.41
C ILE A 8 17.42 6.29 -3.14
N VAL A 9 17.04 5.76 -1.98
CA VAL A 9 15.64 5.63 -1.57
C VAL A 9 15.41 6.44 -0.31
N ALA A 10 14.43 7.35 -0.35
CA ALA A 10 13.95 8.05 0.85
C ALA A 10 12.94 7.16 1.59
N THR A 11 13.16 6.92 2.88
CA THR A 11 12.26 6.11 3.71
C THR A 11 12.31 6.56 5.18
N SER A 12 11.44 6.01 6.04
CA SER A 12 11.47 6.31 7.47
C SER A 12 12.64 5.62 8.17
N SER A 13 13.13 6.22 9.26
CA SER A 13 14.22 5.66 10.09
C SER A 13 13.93 4.23 10.53
N TYR A 14 12.67 3.89 10.83
CA TYR A 14 12.25 2.52 11.12
C TYR A 14 12.60 1.53 10.00
N ARG A 15 12.29 1.83 8.74
CA ARG A 15 12.58 0.92 7.61
C ARG A 15 14.07 0.91 7.25
N ALA A 16 14.71 2.07 7.33
CA ALA A 16 16.12 2.23 7.03
C ALA A 16 17.01 1.47 8.03
N ASN A 17 16.75 1.60 9.33
CA ASN A 17 17.67 1.14 10.37
C ASN A 17 17.38 -0.29 10.83
N ALA A 18 16.14 -0.78 10.73
CA ALA A 18 15.75 -2.07 11.32
C ALA A 18 16.42 -3.30 10.70
N GLY A 19 16.98 -3.19 9.47
CA GLY A 19 17.59 -4.32 8.76
C GLY A 19 16.65 -5.47 8.43
N LYS A 20 15.33 -5.28 8.59
CA LYS A 20 14.29 -6.29 8.32
C LYS A 20 13.80 -6.27 6.87
N PHE A 21 14.16 -5.24 6.10
CA PHE A 21 13.78 -5.08 4.71
C PHE A 21 15.01 -5.31 3.83
N ALA A 22 14.82 -5.95 2.67
CA ALA A 22 15.91 -6.20 1.74
C ALA A 22 16.58 -4.88 1.32
N GLY A 23 17.91 -4.83 1.36
CA GLY A 23 18.67 -3.62 1.03
C GLY A 23 18.61 -2.51 2.08
N THR A 24 18.20 -2.80 3.32
CA THR A 24 18.24 -1.83 4.43
C THR A 24 19.18 -2.28 5.57
N GLY A 25 19.22 -1.52 6.67
CA GLY A 25 20.15 -1.66 7.78
C GLY A 25 21.17 -0.52 7.82
N MET A 26 21.77 -0.27 8.99
CA MET A 26 22.69 0.86 9.19
C MET A 26 23.82 0.97 8.16
N GLY A 27 24.30 -0.17 7.62
CA GLY A 27 25.34 -0.18 6.58
C GLY A 27 24.90 0.36 5.21
N HIS A 28 23.61 0.58 4.99
CA HIS A 28 23.04 1.14 3.75
C HIS A 28 22.53 2.57 3.94
N VAL A 29 22.68 3.16 5.14
CA VAL A 29 22.22 4.52 5.43
C VAL A 29 23.32 5.51 5.10
N ILE A 30 23.11 6.28 4.03
CA ILE A 30 24.04 7.33 3.60
C ILE A 30 23.69 8.72 4.13
N LEU A 31 22.44 8.92 4.57
CA LEU A 31 21.94 10.17 5.13
C LEU A 31 20.76 9.90 6.07
N GLU A 32 20.83 10.43 7.28
CA GLU A 32 19.72 10.43 8.23
C GLU A 32 19.35 11.88 8.58
N GLN A 33 18.06 12.20 8.51
CA GLN A 33 17.55 13.53 8.84
C GLN A 33 16.73 13.47 10.13
N PRO A 34 16.82 14.50 11.00
CA PRO A 34 16.13 14.51 12.30
C PRO A 34 14.63 14.86 12.19
N PHE A 35 14.08 14.90 10.98
CA PHE A 35 12.70 15.32 10.76
C PHE A 35 11.74 14.15 10.92
N GLU A 36 10.75 14.34 11.78
CA GLU A 36 9.62 13.43 11.90
C GLU A 36 8.80 13.38 10.61
N VAL A 37 8.33 12.19 10.24
CA VAL A 37 7.54 11.96 9.02
C VAL A 37 6.32 12.88 8.95
N ARG A 38 5.73 13.24 10.11
CA ARG A 38 4.57 14.14 10.18
C ARG A 38 4.90 15.57 9.75
N ASN A 39 6.08 16.08 10.10
CA ASN A 39 6.50 17.43 9.73
C ASN A 39 6.76 17.50 8.22
N ILE A 40 7.48 16.50 7.69
CA ILE A 40 7.70 16.37 6.24
C ILE A 40 6.38 16.32 5.48
N LEU A 41 5.40 15.55 5.99
CA LEU A 41 4.09 15.45 5.37
C LEU A 41 3.31 16.77 5.43
N ALA A 42 3.33 17.46 6.58
CA ALA A 42 2.66 18.76 6.73
C ALA A 42 3.24 19.80 5.76
N ASP A 43 4.57 19.90 5.69
CA ASP A 43 5.26 20.81 4.78
C ASP A 43 4.96 20.48 3.31
N TYR A 44 4.95 19.19 2.97
CA TYR A 44 4.57 18.75 1.62
C TYR A 44 3.12 19.14 1.28
N LEU A 45 2.18 18.92 2.20
CA LEU A 45 0.78 19.27 1.99
C LEU A 45 0.60 20.78 1.85
N GLU A 46 1.25 21.58 2.70
CA GLU A 46 1.17 23.04 2.62
C GLU A 46 1.70 23.56 1.27
N THR A 47 2.84 23.06 0.84
CA THR A 47 3.50 23.53 -0.38
C THR A 47 2.86 23.00 -1.66
N SER A 48 2.34 21.77 -1.64
CA SER A 48 1.80 21.09 -2.82
C SER A 48 0.31 21.35 -3.05
N SER A 49 -0.46 21.57 -1.98
CA SER A 49 -1.89 21.91 -2.08
C SER A 49 -2.10 23.22 -2.85
N LYS A 50 -1.28 24.24 -2.54
CA LYS A 50 -1.27 25.55 -3.22
C LYS A 50 -0.96 25.46 -4.72
N LYS A 51 -0.33 24.35 -5.16
CA LYS A 51 0.06 24.10 -6.56
C LYS A 51 -0.82 23.08 -7.28
N GLY A 52 -1.84 22.53 -6.62
CA GLY A 52 -2.70 21.48 -7.18
C GLY A 52 -1.97 20.16 -7.47
N LEU A 53 -0.82 19.91 -6.81
CA LEU A 53 0.03 18.75 -7.09
C LEU A 53 -0.32 17.50 -6.27
N ILE A 54 -1.29 17.58 -5.37
CA ILE A 54 -1.69 16.46 -4.52
C ILE A 54 -2.56 15.50 -5.33
N ARG A 55 -2.00 14.33 -5.68
CA ARG A 55 -2.73 13.22 -6.30
C ARG A 55 -2.80 12.07 -5.29
N THR A 56 -3.99 11.80 -4.79
CA THR A 56 -4.24 10.72 -3.81
C THR A 56 -4.81 9.45 -4.45
N ALA A 57 -5.20 9.52 -5.73
CA ALA A 57 -5.65 8.35 -6.47
C ALA A 57 -4.47 7.42 -6.74
N ALA A 58 -4.68 6.12 -6.53
CA ALA A 58 -3.73 5.10 -6.96
C ALA A 58 -3.50 5.21 -8.48
N ASP A 59 -2.24 5.17 -8.89
CA ASP A 59 -1.80 5.23 -10.28
C ASP A 59 -1.65 3.85 -10.94
N HIS A 60 -1.95 2.77 -10.19
CA HIS A 60 -1.93 1.38 -10.67
C HIS A 60 -0.58 0.93 -11.23
N ASN A 61 0.51 1.48 -10.71
CA ASN A 61 1.89 1.12 -11.05
C ASN A 61 2.39 -0.17 -10.36
N TRP A 62 1.59 -0.76 -9.47
CA TRP A 62 1.85 -2.06 -8.83
C TRP A 62 0.61 -2.95 -8.90
N SER A 63 0.81 -4.26 -8.99
CA SER A 63 -0.24 -5.27 -8.89
C SER A 63 0.20 -6.40 -7.98
N ILE A 64 -0.77 -7.15 -7.46
CA ILE A 64 -0.47 -8.40 -6.75
C ILE A 64 -0.19 -9.47 -7.81
N ALA A 65 0.90 -10.21 -7.64
CA ALA A 65 1.24 -11.30 -8.55
C ALA A 65 0.12 -12.36 -8.54
N PRO A 66 -0.32 -12.86 -9.71
CA PRO A 66 -1.34 -13.90 -9.77
C PRO A 66 -0.88 -15.17 -9.05
N ILE A 67 -1.84 -15.86 -8.42
CA ILE A 67 -1.61 -17.12 -7.73
C ILE A 67 -2.12 -18.27 -8.62
N ASN A 68 -1.18 -19.02 -9.18
CA ASN A 68 -1.47 -20.23 -9.93
C ASN A 68 -1.73 -21.39 -8.96
N SER A 69 -3.00 -21.76 -8.80
CA SER A 69 -3.43 -22.87 -7.94
C SER A 69 -4.29 -23.85 -8.73
N LYS A 70 -4.18 -25.14 -8.40
CA LYS A 70 -5.08 -26.19 -8.90
C LYS A 70 -6.39 -26.26 -8.11
N HIS A 71 -6.47 -25.53 -7.01
CA HIS A 71 -7.62 -25.47 -6.12
C HIS A 71 -8.20 -24.07 -6.10
N ASP A 72 -9.52 -23.98 -5.93
CA ASP A 72 -10.19 -22.71 -5.68
C ASP A 72 -9.71 -22.13 -4.35
N LEU A 73 -9.14 -20.93 -4.40
CA LEU A 73 -8.64 -20.24 -3.22
C LEU A 73 -9.68 -19.28 -2.65
N ASP A 74 -9.80 -19.28 -1.33
CA ASP A 74 -10.55 -18.28 -0.57
C ASP A 74 -9.58 -17.24 0.01
N ILE A 75 -9.22 -16.28 -0.82
CA ILE A 75 -8.35 -15.17 -0.44
C ILE A 75 -9.22 -14.05 0.10
N LEU A 76 -9.13 -13.82 1.40
CA LEU A 76 -10.01 -12.91 2.12
C LEU A 76 -9.24 -11.71 2.67
N PHE A 77 -9.87 -10.54 2.65
CA PHE A 77 -9.40 -9.35 3.36
C PHE A 77 -10.56 -8.69 4.10
N GLN A 78 -10.21 -7.85 5.07
CA GLN A 78 -11.16 -7.19 5.97
C GLN A 78 -11.04 -5.68 5.82
N THR A 79 -12.17 -4.99 5.73
CA THR A 79 -12.22 -3.52 5.69
C THR A 79 -13.60 -3.04 6.16
N SER A 80 -13.81 -1.72 6.18
CA SER A 80 -15.08 -1.12 6.59
C SER A 80 -16.29 -1.74 5.88
N ASN A 81 -17.35 -2.04 6.62
CA ASN A 81 -18.63 -2.56 6.10
C ASN A 81 -19.61 -1.43 5.69
N THR A 82 -19.12 -0.25 5.32
CA THR A 82 -19.98 0.86 4.92
C THR A 82 -20.28 0.83 3.41
N LYS A 83 -21.43 1.39 3.02
CA LYS A 83 -21.80 1.57 1.60
C LYS A 83 -20.73 2.33 0.81
N ASP A 84 -20.10 3.31 1.43
CA ASP A 84 -19.03 4.10 0.82
C ASP A 84 -17.79 3.24 0.54
N ALA A 85 -17.39 2.39 1.50
CA ALA A 85 -16.28 1.47 1.32
C ALA A 85 -16.57 0.46 0.19
N MET A 86 -17.78 -0.12 0.18
CA MET A 86 -18.21 -1.02 -0.89
C MET A 86 -18.18 -0.34 -2.27
N SER A 87 -18.72 0.89 -2.36
CA SER A 87 -18.75 1.65 -3.61
C SER A 87 -17.34 2.03 -4.07
N PHE A 88 -16.46 2.40 -3.13
CA PHE A 88 -15.06 2.69 -3.42
C PHE A 88 -14.34 1.46 -4.00
N ILE A 89 -14.49 0.29 -3.36
CA ILE A 89 -13.91 -0.97 -3.84
C ILE A 89 -14.43 -1.29 -5.24
N GLN A 90 -15.76 -1.29 -5.45
CA GLN A 90 -16.34 -1.60 -6.75
C GLN A 90 -15.83 -0.69 -7.87
N LYS A 91 -15.61 0.60 -7.56
CA LYS A 91 -15.15 1.61 -8.50
C LYS A 91 -13.66 1.53 -8.82
N TYR A 92 -12.82 1.19 -7.83
CA TYR A 92 -11.35 1.28 -7.93
C TYR A 92 -10.63 -0.06 -7.83
N GLN A 93 -11.34 -1.18 -7.76
CA GLN A 93 -10.74 -2.50 -7.73
C GLN A 93 -9.88 -2.77 -8.99
N THR A 94 -8.68 -3.31 -8.77
CA THR A 94 -7.79 -3.80 -9.83
C THR A 94 -8.01 -5.27 -10.11
N HIS A 95 -8.33 -6.04 -9.07
CA HIS A 95 -8.74 -7.44 -9.13
C HIS A 95 -10.19 -7.55 -8.72
N LYS A 96 -10.91 -8.57 -9.20
CA LYS A 96 -12.33 -8.75 -8.86
C LYS A 96 -12.47 -8.98 -7.35
N VAL A 97 -13.27 -8.15 -6.71
CA VAL A 97 -13.62 -8.25 -5.29
C VAL A 97 -15.12 -8.50 -5.14
N THR A 98 -15.46 -9.45 -4.28
CA THR A 98 -16.86 -9.78 -3.93
C THR A 98 -17.05 -9.77 -2.42
N PRO A 99 -18.08 -9.10 -1.87
CA PRO A 99 -18.40 -9.16 -0.45
C PRO A 99 -18.88 -10.57 -0.08
N THR A 100 -18.53 -11.03 1.12
CA THR A 100 -19.02 -12.32 1.65
C THR A 100 -20.31 -12.18 2.46
N ASN A 101 -20.79 -10.94 2.67
CA ASN A 101 -21.92 -10.59 3.53
C ASN A 101 -21.76 -11.08 4.99
N LYS A 102 -20.52 -11.22 5.44
CA LYS A 102 -20.16 -11.55 6.81
C LYS A 102 -19.25 -10.47 7.36
N ASP A 103 -19.37 -10.23 8.65
CA ASP A 103 -18.50 -9.34 9.41
C ASP A 103 -17.64 -10.17 10.37
N ASN A 104 -16.45 -9.66 10.70
CA ASN A 104 -15.64 -10.20 11.78
C ASN A 104 -16.15 -9.70 13.15
N GLU A 105 -15.50 -10.15 14.23
CA GLU A 105 -15.84 -9.76 15.61
C GLU A 105 -15.68 -8.26 15.92
N TYR A 106 -14.99 -7.51 15.04
CA TYR A 106 -14.79 -6.07 15.15
C TYR A 106 -15.75 -5.26 14.25
N GLY A 107 -16.69 -5.92 13.58
CA GLY A 107 -17.65 -5.25 12.67
C GLY A 107 -17.05 -4.84 11.32
N LEU A 108 -15.91 -5.41 10.92
CA LEU A 108 -15.34 -5.22 9.58
C LEU A 108 -15.94 -6.24 8.61
N GLY A 109 -16.33 -5.77 7.43
CA GLY A 109 -16.83 -6.60 6.36
C GLY A 109 -15.72 -7.47 5.79
N ILE A 110 -16.05 -8.72 5.49
CA ILE A 110 -15.14 -9.70 4.90
C ILE A 110 -15.38 -9.76 3.39
N TYR A 111 -14.31 -9.60 2.61
CA TYR A 111 -14.35 -9.57 1.15
C TYR A 111 -13.42 -10.64 0.57
N LYS A 112 -13.86 -11.29 -0.50
CA LYS A 112 -13.04 -12.20 -1.30
C LYS A 112 -12.42 -11.44 -2.47
N ILE A 113 -11.12 -11.61 -2.68
CA ILE A 113 -10.37 -11.07 -3.83
C ILE A 113 -9.94 -12.23 -4.75
N ASP A 114 -10.13 -12.05 -6.05
CA ASP A 114 -9.71 -13.00 -7.07
C ASP A 114 -8.29 -12.66 -7.57
N LEU A 115 -7.31 -13.47 -7.15
CA LEU A 115 -5.91 -13.36 -7.60
C LEU A 115 -5.53 -14.46 -8.59
N SER A 116 -6.50 -15.09 -9.27
CA SER A 116 -6.19 -16.08 -10.31
C SER A 116 -5.63 -15.47 -11.60
N LYS A 117 -5.70 -14.14 -11.74
CA LYS A 117 -5.32 -13.37 -12.94
C LYS A 117 -4.62 -12.07 -12.58
#